data_AF-A0A8X6F896-F1
#
_entry.id   AF-A0A8X6F896-F1
#
_cell.length_a   1.000
_cell.length_b   1.000
_cell.length_c   1.000
_cell.angle_alpha   90.00
_cell.angle_beta   90.00
_cell.angle_gamma   90.00
#
_symmetry.space_group_name_H-M   'P 1'
#
loop_
_entity.id
_entity.type
_entity.pdbx_description
1 polymer ?
#
loop_
_entity_poly.entity_id
_entity_poly.type
_entity_poly.pdbx_seq_one_letter_code
_entity_poly.pdbx_strand_id
1 'polypeptide(L)'
;MGNALEIFCEVSREKVRPYVPVELRFEVFRSLHNLSHPGIRATKLLIQDRFVWSSILKDIAKWTRCCIPCQRSKVQRHTVSPIQPFFSNR
;
A
#
# COMPACT_ATOMS: atom_id res chain seq x y z
N MET A 1 17.50 -27.52 21.66
CA MET A 1 18.47 -26.57 21.07
C MET A 1 17.73 -25.81 19.99
N GLY A 2 17.31 -24.57 20.26
CA GLY A 2 16.59 -23.78 19.27
C GLY A 2 17.58 -23.24 18.25
N ASN A 3 17.36 -23.51 16.96
CA ASN A 3 18.08 -22.80 15.90
C ASN A 3 17.79 -21.31 16.06
N ALA A 4 18.79 -20.54 16.50
CA ALA A 4 18.69 -19.09 16.51
C ALA A 4 18.65 -18.64 15.04
N LEU A 5 17.44 -18.38 14.54
CA LEU A 5 17.25 -17.73 13.25
C LEU A 5 17.74 -16.30 13.38
N GLU A 6 18.88 -16.00 12.75
CA GLU A 6 19.41 -14.65 12.67
C GLU A 6 18.53 -13.81 11.74
N ILE A 7 18.06 -12.66 12.25
CA ILE A 7 17.22 -11.72 11.51
C ILE A 7 17.98 -10.41 11.35
N PHE A 8 18.18 -9.98 10.11
CA PHE A 8 18.74 -8.66 9.81
C PHE A 8 17.74 -7.57 10.16
N CYS A 9 18.18 -6.52 10.85
CA CYS A 9 17.32 -5.41 11.26
C CYS A 9 17.93 -4.06 10.85
N GLU A 10 17.09 -3.13 10.38
CA GLU A 10 17.47 -1.72 10.23
C GLU A 10 17.24 -1.01 11.57
N VAL A 11 18.32 -0.45 12.13
CA VAL A 11 18.35 0.15 13.49
C VAL A 11 18.70 1.64 13.48
N SER A 12 18.84 2.26 12.31
CA SER A 12 19.22 3.68 12.16
C SER A 12 18.11 4.68 12.54
N ARG A 13 16.88 4.19 12.76
CA ARG A 13 15.72 5.00 13.17
C ARG A 13 15.35 4.66 14.61
N GLU A 14 14.44 5.43 15.20
CA GLU A 14 13.95 5.21 16.58
C GLU A 14 13.37 3.81 16.82
N LYS A 15 12.89 3.14 15.75
CA LYS A 15 12.33 1.80 15.81
C LYS A 15 13.19 0.80 15.04
N VAL A 16 13.47 -0.33 15.70
CA VAL A 16 14.05 -1.52 15.08
C VAL A 16 13.07 -2.10 14.08
N ARG A 17 13.51 -2.28 12.83
CA ARG A 17 12.66 -2.81 11.75
C ARG A 17 13.32 -4.02 11.10
N PRO A 18 12.78 -5.24 11.31
CA PRO A 18 13.33 -6.44 10.70
C PRO A 18 13.20 -6.43 9.18
N TYR A 19 14.21 -7.01 8.53
CA TYR A 19 14.24 -7.22 7.09
C TYR A 19 13.33 -8.40 6.72
N VAL A 20 12.52 -8.22 5.67
CA VAL A 20 11.55 -9.23 5.24
C VAL A 20 12.03 -9.97 3.98
N PRO A 21 12.27 -11.30 4.06
CA PRO A 21 12.52 -12.16 2.90
C PRO A 21 11.41 -12.08 1.86
N VAL A 22 11.76 -12.28 0.59
CA VAL A 22 10.86 -12.05 -0.57
C VAL A 22 9.54 -12.80 -0.42
N GLU A 23 9.61 -14.02 0.09
CA GLU A 23 8.52 -14.97 0.26
C GLU A 23 7.46 -14.47 1.26
N LEU A 24 7.89 -13.66 2.24
CA LEU A 24 7.03 -13.17 3.33
C LEU A 24 6.47 -11.76 3.09
N ARG A 25 7.00 -11.01 2.12
CA ARG A 25 6.65 -9.59 1.92
C ARG A 25 5.16 -9.40 1.62
N PHE A 26 4.56 -10.27 0.82
CA PHE A 26 3.15 -10.17 0.48
C PHE A 26 2.25 -10.50 1.68
N GLU A 27 2.66 -11.44 2.53
CA GLU A 27 1.93 -11.80 3.75
C GLU A 27 1.96 -10.67 4.78
N VAL A 28 3.12 -10.03 4.96
CA VAL A 28 3.27 -8.80 5.76
C VAL A 28 2.34 -7.70 5.22
N PHE A 29 2.29 -7.52 3.90
CA PHE A 29 1.35 -6.57 3.30
C PHE A 29 -0.11 -6.93 3.61
N ARG A 30 -0.53 -8.19 3.40
CA ARG A 30 -1.91 -8.63 3.60
C ARG A 30 -2.36 -8.47 5.05
N SER A 31 -1.54 -8.93 5.99
CA SER A 31 -1.84 -8.86 7.44
C SER A 31 -2.12 -7.43 7.92
N LEU A 32 -1.38 -6.44 7.41
CA LEU A 32 -1.56 -5.03 7.79
C LEU A 32 -2.60 -4.30 6.95
N HIS A 33 -2.65 -4.56 5.65
CA HIS A 33 -3.61 -3.90 4.75
C HIS A 33 -5.05 -4.36 5.01
N ASN A 34 -5.27 -5.64 5.30
CA ASN A 34 -6.64 -6.19 5.45
C ASN A 34 -7.32 -5.76 6.75
N LEU A 35 -6.62 -5.12 7.69
CA LEU A 35 -7.22 -4.61 8.93
C LEU A 35 -8.28 -3.54 8.65
N SER A 36 -8.03 -2.69 7.66
CA SER A 36 -8.93 -1.56 7.37
C SER A 36 -8.90 -1.10 5.91
N HIS A 37 -8.24 -1.84 5.02
CA HIS A 37 -8.01 -1.47 3.62
C HIS A 37 -7.49 -0.03 3.43
N PRO A 38 -6.42 0.39 4.15
CA PRO A 38 -5.89 1.74 4.03
C PRO A 38 -5.41 2.05 2.61
N GLY A 39 -5.50 3.33 2.22
CA GLY A 39 -4.97 3.80 0.94
C GLY A 39 -3.45 3.74 0.87
N ILE A 40 -2.89 3.83 -0.35
CA ILE A 40 -1.45 3.63 -0.63
C ILE A 40 -0.53 4.38 0.34
N ARG A 41 -0.80 5.67 0.61
CA ARG A 41 0.02 6.49 1.51
C ARG A 41 0.01 5.94 2.94
N ALA A 42 -1.16 5.63 3.48
CA ALA A 42 -1.31 5.10 4.82
C ALA A 42 -0.68 3.69 4.95
N THR A 43 -0.87 2.82 3.95
CA THR A 43 -0.26 1.49 3.94
C THR A 43 1.27 1.55 3.91
N LYS A 44 1.84 2.48 3.13
CA LYS A 44 3.30 2.71 3.09
C LYS A 44 3.85 3.09 4.46
N LEU A 45 3.23 4.07 5.11
CA LEU A 45 3.65 4.52 6.43
C LEU A 45 3.53 3.39 7.47
N LEU A 46 2.40 2.69 7.49
CA LEU A 46 2.13 1.59 8.42
C LEU A 46 3.17 0.48 8.33
N ILE A 47 3.54 0.07 7.12
CA ILE A 47 4.48 -1.04 6.91
C ILE A 47 5.92 -0.57 7.10
N GLN A 48 6.30 0.60 6.59
CA GLN A 48 7.68 1.12 6.70
C GLN A 48 8.07 1.49 8.14
N ASP A 49 7.10 1.76 9.01
CA ASP A 49 7.32 1.97 10.43
C ASP A 49 7.74 0.68 11.17
N ARG A 50 7.45 -0.49 10.58
CA ARG A 50 7.63 -1.81 11.23
C ARG A 50 8.62 -2.73 10.51
N PHE A 51 8.79 -2.58 9.19
CA PHE A 51 9.56 -3.51 8.36
C PHE A 51 10.44 -2.79 7.35
N VAL A 52 11.45 -3.49 6.86
CA VAL A 52 12.31 -3.04 5.76
C VAL A 52 12.48 -4.14 4.71
N TRP A 53 12.52 -3.78 3.44
CA TRP A 53 13.06 -4.60 2.36
C TRP A 53 13.33 -3.74 1.11
N SER A 54 14.08 -4.28 0.15
CA SER A 54 14.32 -3.62 -1.14
C SER A 54 13.00 -3.40 -1.89
N SER A 55 12.79 -2.22 -2.48
CA SER A 55 11.55 -1.86 -3.21
C SER A 55 10.22 -1.84 -2.43
N ILE A 56 10.26 -1.82 -1.09
CA ILE A 56 9.08 -1.74 -0.20
C ILE A 56 7.98 -0.78 -0.65
N LEU A 57 8.34 0.45 -1.02
CA LEU A 57 7.37 1.45 -1.47
C LEU A 57 6.68 1.11 -2.79
N LYS A 58 7.42 0.50 -3.72
CA LYS A 58 6.90 0.11 -5.05
C LYS A 58 5.96 -1.07 -4.90
N ASP A 59 6.35 -2.06 -4.10
CA ASP A 59 5.56 -3.27 -3.85
C ASP A 59 4.22 -2.94 -3.19
N ILE A 60 4.25 -2.17 -2.10
CA ILE A 60 3.03 -1.74 -1.38
C ILE A 60 2.09 -0.96 -2.31
N ALA A 61 2.63 -0.06 -3.14
CA ALA A 61 1.82 0.71 -4.09
C ALA A 61 1.17 -0.19 -5.14
N LYS A 62 1.91 -1.17 -5.67
CA LYS A 62 1.39 -2.16 -6.62
C LYS A 62 0.27 -2.98 -5.98
N TRP A 63 0.51 -3.59 -4.82
CA TRP A 63 -0.47 -4.48 -4.18
C TRP A 63 -1.73 -3.74 -3.72
N THR A 64 -1.58 -2.54 -3.17
CA THR A 64 -2.74 -1.71 -2.78
C THR A 64 -3.60 -1.35 -4.00
N ARG A 65 -2.97 -1.05 -5.16
CA ARG A 65 -3.72 -0.80 -6.41
C ARG A 65 -4.45 -2.04 -6.91
N CYS A 66 -3.89 -3.23 -6.72
CA CYS A 66 -4.48 -4.51 -7.14
C CYS A 66 -5.52 -5.06 -6.16
N CYS A 67 -5.78 -4.39 -5.02
CA CYS A 67 -6.73 -4.85 -4.02
C CYS A 67 -8.17 -4.72 -4.54
N ILE A 68 -8.82 -5.85 -4.84
CA ILE A 68 -10.20 -5.89 -5.36
C ILE A 68 -11.21 -5.18 -4.43
N PRO A 69 -11.23 -5.41 -3.11
CA PRO A 69 -12.09 -4.64 -2.19
C PRO A 69 -11.90 -3.12 -2.30
N CYS A 70 -10.64 -2.65 -2.37
CA CYS A 70 -10.35 -1.23 -2.52
C CYS A 70 -10.82 -0.67 -3.88
N GLN A 71 -10.59 -1.41 -4.96
CA GLN A 71 -11.03 -1.01 -6.30
C GLN A 71 -12.54 -0.87 -6.39
N ARG A 72 -13.28 -1.85 -5.86
CA ARG A 72 -14.75 -1.85 -5.84
C ARG A 72 -15.34 -0.73 -4.97
N SER A 73 -14.63 -0.34 -3.91
CA SER A 73 -15.09 0.72 -3.01
C SER A 73 -14.81 2.13 -3.55
N LYS A 74 -13.78 2.30 -4.39
CA LYS A 74 -13.39 3.59 -4.98
C LYS A 74 -13.90 3.76 -6.41
N VAL A 75 -15.22 3.72 -6.56
CA VAL A 75 -15.86 4.07 -7.84
C VAL A 75 -15.89 5.59 -7.99
N GLN A 76 -14.98 6.13 -8.80
CA GLN A 76 -15.08 7.52 -9.27
C GLN A 76 -16.25 7.60 -10.27
N ARG A 77 -17.30 8.34 -9.93
CA ARG A 77 -18.36 8.69 -10.88
C ARG A 77 -17.94 9.95 -11.62
N HIS A 78 -17.90 9.90 -12.95
CA HIS A 78 -17.78 11.12 -13.74
C HIS A 78 -19.03 11.97 -13.51
N THR A 79 -18.81 13.25 -13.16
CA THR A 79 -19.89 14.23 -13.21
C THR A 79 -20.11 14.56 -14.68
N VAL A 80 -21.19 14.05 -15.25
CA VAL A 80 -21.57 14.37 -16.63
C VAL A 80 -22.36 15.67 -16.58
N SER A 81 -21.76 16.76 -17.06
CA SER A 81 -22.49 18.01 -17.24
C SER A 81 -23.52 17.85 -18.36
N PRO A 82 -24.74 18.44 -18.22
CA PRO A 82 -25.71 18.44 -19.30
C PRO A 82 -25.14 19.08 -20.56
N ILE A 83 -25.49 18.54 -21.73
CA ILE A 83 -25.14 19.14 -23.03
C ILE A 83 -25.87 20.48 -23.11
N GLN A 84 -25.14 21.59 -23.04
CA GLN A 84 -25.69 22.93 -23.20
C GLN A 84 -25.61 23.31 -24.70
N PRO A 85 -26.67 23.90 -25.28
CA PRO A 85 -26.61 24.42 -26.64
C PRO A 85 -25.55 25.52 -26.73
N PHE A 86 -24.64 25.38 -27.70
CA PHE A 86 -23.68 26.42 -28.02
C PHE A 86 -24.41 27.53 -28.78
N PHE A 87 -24.72 28.65 -28.11
CA PHE A 87 -25.22 29.83 -28.80
C PHE A 87 -24.05 30.53 -29.48
N SER A 88 -23.86 30.31 -30.78
CA SER A 88 -22.99 31.17 -31.59
C SER A 88 -23.67 32.53 -31.72
N ASN A 89 -23.23 33.51 -30.94
CA ASN A 89 -23.67 34.88 -31.14
C ASN A 89 -23.07 35.38 -32.46
N ARG A 90 -23.97 35.90 -33.30
CA ARG A 90 -23.69 36.44 -34.63
C ARG A 90 -22.74 37.63 -34.57
#